data_AF-A0A8S1J9Q7-F1
#
_entry.id   AF-A0A8S1J9Q7-F1
#
_cell.length_a   1.000
_cell.length_b   1.000
_cell.length_c   1.000
_cell.angle_alpha   90.00
_cell.angle_beta   90.00
_cell.angle_gamma   90.00
#
_symmetry.space_group_name_H-M   'P 1'
#
loop_
_entity.id
_entity.type
_entity.pdbx_description
1 polymer ?
#
loop_
_entity_poly.entity_id
_entity_poly.type
_entity_poly.pdbx_seq_one_letter_code
_entity_poly.pdbx_strand_id
1 'polypeptide(L)'
;MKAAATDIPQPDRAVGVFLDEEKLIADMGFPISPDDLIAKAKYALDGGRYLTDEELVDPDKFTFNAPVVGPLSYAEFTTAFKGFGLTEAFPDLQPCIYHFRVDPYQPGRVWFTSRSWGVNTGPLMGGEPTNKVADAPPQNSSFTFSEGGKIVDMTVGYVQDKRLGNQGGLGAAFGMLYAVGKGLPFPEGQPYKISWRFRLVNLLGSITRRLRKGRG
;
A
#
# COMPACT_ATOMS: atom_id res chain seq x y z
N MET A 1 22.19 -7.18 -6.33
CA MET A 1 22.82 -6.68 -5.09
C MET A 1 21.72 -6.04 -4.26
N LYS A 2 21.55 -6.45 -2.99
CA LYS A 2 20.59 -5.84 -2.07
C LYS A 2 21.07 -4.42 -1.75
N ALA A 3 20.32 -3.39 -2.12
CA ALA A 3 20.44 -2.12 -1.43
C ALA A 3 19.95 -2.37 0.00
N ALA A 4 20.89 -2.48 0.94
CA ALA A 4 20.56 -2.51 2.35
C ALA A 4 19.96 -1.15 2.72
N ALA A 5 18.91 -1.14 3.54
CA ALA A 5 18.27 0.06 4.06
C ALA A 5 19.16 0.85 5.06
N THR A 6 20.49 0.79 4.92
CA THR A 6 21.47 1.24 5.92
C THR A 6 22.17 2.56 5.58
N ASP A 7 22.00 3.10 4.38
CA ASP A 7 22.73 4.31 3.97
C ASP A 7 21.87 5.57 3.89
N ILE A 8 20.60 5.51 4.32
CA ILE A 8 19.78 6.71 4.50
C ILE A 8 20.15 7.31 5.86
N PRO A 9 20.74 8.53 5.92
CA PRO A 9 21.02 9.21 7.17
C PRO A 9 19.75 9.22 8.03
N GLN A 10 19.80 8.55 9.18
CA GLN A 10 18.68 8.59 10.12
C GLN A 10 18.76 9.96 10.81
N PRO A 11 17.75 10.83 10.67
CA PRO A 11 17.76 12.09 11.40
C PRO A 11 17.80 11.79 12.91
N ASP A 12 18.33 12.75 13.68
CA ASP A 12 18.34 12.66 15.12
C ASP A 12 16.91 12.37 15.63
N ARG A 13 16.73 11.21 16.27
CA ARG A 13 15.43 10.76 16.77
C ARG A 13 15.03 11.50 18.06
N ALA A 14 15.87 12.39 18.59
CA ALA A 14 15.59 13.26 19.72
C ALA A 14 14.71 14.49 19.35
N VAL A 15 13.65 14.27 18.57
CA VAL A 15 12.78 15.30 17.99
C VAL A 15 11.54 15.61 18.86
N GLY A 16 11.53 15.23 20.13
CA GLY A 16 10.33 15.32 20.97
C GLY A 16 9.24 14.32 20.54
N VAL A 17 8.01 14.51 21.02
CA VAL A 17 6.88 13.60 20.70
C VAL A 17 6.29 13.88 19.30
N PHE A 18 6.39 15.13 18.84
CA PHE A 18 5.85 15.57 17.55
C PHE A 18 6.99 16.06 16.67
N LEU A 19 6.97 15.64 15.40
CA LEU A 19 8.00 16.01 14.44
C LEU A 19 7.78 17.43 13.92
N ASP A 20 8.88 18.15 13.73
CA ASP A 20 8.91 19.30 12.83
C ASP A 20 9.13 18.78 11.40
N GLU A 21 8.04 18.33 10.77
CA GLU A 21 8.08 17.71 9.44
C GLU A 21 8.61 18.67 8.38
N GLU A 22 8.23 19.95 8.45
CA GLU A 22 8.69 20.98 7.51
C GLU A 22 10.20 21.18 7.59
N LYS A 23 10.75 21.28 8.81
CA LYS A 23 12.20 21.36 9.01
C LYS A 23 12.92 20.12 8.52
N LEU A 24 12.44 18.92 8.85
CA LEU A 24 13.08 17.68 8.42
C LEU A 24 13.10 17.56 6.89
N ILE A 25 11.99 17.91 6.24
CA ILE A 25 11.88 17.92 4.78
C ILE A 25 12.84 18.94 4.16
N ALA A 26 12.96 20.15 4.74
CA ALA A 26 13.90 21.15 4.27
C ALA A 26 15.37 20.73 4.47
N ASP A 27 15.71 20.14 5.62
CA ASP A 27 17.06 19.71 5.97
C ASP A 27 17.57 18.55 5.09
N MET A 28 16.69 17.75 4.49
CA MET A 28 17.06 16.69 3.55
C MET A 28 17.68 17.22 2.24
N GLY A 29 17.43 18.48 1.86
CA GLY A 29 18.04 19.11 0.70
C GLY A 29 17.75 18.42 -0.65
N PHE A 30 16.62 17.72 -0.77
CA PHE A 30 16.24 17.04 -2.01
C PHE A 30 16.01 18.07 -3.13
N PRO A 31 16.48 17.83 -4.37
CA PRO A 31 16.50 18.87 -5.42
C PRO A 31 15.13 19.22 -6.00
N ILE A 32 14.09 18.42 -5.71
CA ILE A 32 12.72 18.68 -6.13
C ILE A 32 11.92 19.12 -4.91
N SER A 33 11.20 20.24 -5.03
CA SER A 33 10.41 20.77 -3.93
C SER A 33 9.31 19.80 -3.48
N PRO A 34 8.83 19.88 -2.23
CA PRO A 34 7.75 19.02 -1.75
C PRO A 34 6.46 19.13 -2.58
N ASP A 35 6.09 20.35 -2.98
CA ASP A 35 4.92 20.60 -3.81
C ASP A 35 5.06 19.99 -5.21
N ASP A 36 6.26 20.10 -5.82
CA ASP A 36 6.53 19.50 -7.13
C ASP A 36 6.56 17.97 -7.07
N LEU A 37 7.06 17.39 -5.97
CA LEU A 37 7.00 15.94 -5.74
C LEU A 37 5.54 15.46 -5.67
N ILE A 38 4.69 16.17 -4.92
CA ILE A 38 3.27 15.86 -4.83
C ILE A 38 2.57 16.03 -6.19
N ALA A 39 2.89 17.09 -6.95
CA ALA A 39 2.37 17.31 -8.29
C ALA A 39 2.78 16.19 -9.26
N LYS A 40 4.04 15.76 -9.23
CA LYS A 40 4.54 14.62 -10.00
C LYS A 40 3.82 13.32 -9.63
N ALA A 41 3.60 13.05 -8.34
CA ALA A 41 2.86 11.87 -7.90
C ALA A 41 1.43 11.87 -8.42
N LYS A 42 0.73 13.00 -8.35
CA LYS A 42 -0.63 13.14 -8.91
C LYS A 42 -0.65 12.95 -10.42
N TYR A 43 0.31 13.54 -11.13
CA TYR A 43 0.43 13.40 -12.59
C TYR A 43 0.65 11.93 -13.01
N ALA A 44 1.55 11.23 -12.30
CA ALA A 44 1.84 9.82 -12.56
C ALA A 44 0.63 8.91 -12.26
N LEU A 45 -0.15 9.20 -11.21
CA LEU A 45 -1.36 8.46 -10.84
C LEU A 45 -2.54 8.70 -11.79
N ASP A 46 -2.70 9.93 -12.28
CA ASP A 46 -3.82 10.27 -13.15
C ASP A 46 -3.78 9.41 -14.43
N GLY A 47 -4.92 8.79 -14.75
CA GLY A 47 -5.03 7.80 -15.84
C GLY A 47 -4.12 6.58 -15.72
N GLY A 48 -3.43 6.36 -14.59
CA GLY A 48 -2.46 5.26 -14.44
C GLY A 48 -1.18 5.44 -15.28
N ARG A 49 -0.77 6.67 -15.61
CA ARG A 49 0.38 6.96 -16.49
C ARG A 49 1.67 6.26 -16.07
N TYR A 50 1.89 6.04 -14.78
CA TYR A 50 3.05 5.29 -14.26
C TYR A 50 3.17 3.84 -14.79
N LEU A 51 2.12 3.30 -15.42
CA LEU A 51 2.13 1.96 -16.05
C LEU A 51 2.44 2.00 -17.55
N THR A 52 2.33 3.16 -18.19
CA THR A 52 2.33 3.31 -19.65
C THR A 52 3.37 4.28 -20.17
N ASP A 53 3.81 5.21 -19.33
CA ASP A 53 4.80 6.24 -19.66
C ASP A 53 6.13 5.91 -18.98
N GLU A 54 7.04 5.29 -19.73
CA GLU A 54 8.37 4.92 -19.26
C GLU A 54 9.25 6.14 -18.93
N GLU A 55 8.87 7.37 -19.33
CA GLU A 55 9.59 8.56 -18.91
C GLU A 55 9.33 8.92 -17.44
N LEU A 56 8.25 8.39 -16.85
CA LEU A 56 7.91 8.64 -15.44
C LEU A 56 8.59 7.68 -14.48
N VAL A 57 9.13 6.56 -14.97
CA VAL A 57 9.71 5.49 -14.16
C VAL A 57 11.16 5.28 -14.58
N ASP A 58 12.04 4.99 -13.64
CA ASP A 58 13.40 4.51 -13.96
C ASP A 58 13.35 2.98 -13.90
N PRO A 59 13.15 2.27 -15.03
CA PRO A 59 12.87 0.83 -15.02
C PRO A 59 14.04 0.00 -14.47
N ASP A 60 15.28 0.49 -14.58
CA ASP A 60 16.48 -0.18 -14.11
C ASP A 60 16.63 -0.12 -12.58
N LYS A 61 16.06 0.92 -11.95
CA LYS A 61 16.11 1.13 -10.49
C LYS A 61 14.79 0.83 -9.78
N PHE A 62 13.71 0.69 -10.53
CA PHE A 62 12.37 0.53 -9.98
C PHE A 62 12.23 -0.73 -9.11
N THR A 63 11.67 -0.56 -7.92
CA THR A 63 11.14 -1.65 -7.09
C THR A 63 9.68 -1.45 -6.70
N PHE A 64 8.88 -2.51 -6.80
CA PHE A 64 7.51 -2.55 -6.25
C PHE A 64 7.44 -3.42 -5.01
N ASN A 65 6.78 -2.93 -3.95
CA ASN A 65 6.54 -3.65 -2.71
C ASN A 65 5.10 -3.49 -2.19
N ALA A 66 4.46 -4.60 -1.88
CA ALA A 66 3.16 -4.69 -1.23
C ALA A 66 3.28 -5.61 0.01
N PRO A 67 2.26 -5.66 0.89
CA PRO A 67 2.33 -6.47 2.12
C PRO A 67 2.68 -7.96 1.93
N VAL A 68 2.33 -8.54 0.77
CA VAL A 68 2.57 -9.96 0.45
C VAL A 68 3.49 -10.15 -0.77
N VAL A 69 3.49 -9.19 -1.69
CA VAL A 69 4.17 -9.31 -3.00
C VAL A 69 5.32 -8.31 -3.06
N GLY A 70 6.49 -8.76 -3.48
CA GLY A 70 7.67 -7.93 -3.69
C GLY A 70 8.92 -8.45 -2.97
N PRO A 71 10.09 -7.87 -3.26
CA PRO A 71 10.30 -6.81 -4.25
C PRO A 71 10.16 -7.32 -5.69
N LEU A 72 9.55 -6.53 -6.57
CA LEU A 72 9.46 -6.79 -8.03
C LEU A 72 10.15 -5.69 -8.83
N SER A 73 10.78 -6.05 -9.94
CA SER A 73 11.22 -5.10 -10.98
C SER A 73 10.03 -4.48 -11.72
N TYR A 74 10.28 -3.44 -12.55
CA TYR A 74 9.21 -2.80 -13.32
C TYR A 74 8.52 -3.77 -14.31
N ALA A 75 9.30 -4.62 -14.98
CA ALA A 75 8.78 -5.61 -15.90
C ALA A 75 7.92 -6.68 -15.19
N GLU A 76 8.36 -7.17 -14.03
CA GLU A 76 7.60 -8.13 -13.23
C GLU A 76 6.31 -7.49 -12.67
N PHE A 77 6.40 -6.26 -12.18
CA PHE A 77 5.27 -5.51 -11.67
C PHE A 77 4.20 -5.27 -12.75
N THR A 78 4.58 -4.75 -13.91
CA THR A 78 3.62 -4.47 -15.00
C THR A 78 3.00 -5.75 -15.55
N THR A 79 3.78 -6.84 -15.63
CA THR A 79 3.28 -8.17 -16.01
C THR A 79 2.26 -8.69 -14.98
N ALA A 80 2.58 -8.61 -13.69
CA ALA A 80 1.67 -9.03 -12.62
C ALA A 80 0.40 -8.18 -12.60
N PHE A 81 0.52 -6.85 -12.74
CA PHE A 81 -0.62 -5.92 -12.79
C PHE A 81 -1.58 -6.26 -13.93
N LYS A 82 -1.05 -6.48 -15.15
CA LYS A 82 -1.84 -6.93 -16.31
C LYS A 82 -2.49 -8.29 -16.05
N GLY A 83 -1.76 -9.23 -15.45
CA GLY A 83 -2.25 -10.57 -15.13
C GLY A 83 -3.45 -10.60 -14.18
N PHE A 84 -3.63 -9.60 -13.31
CA PHE A 84 -4.82 -9.51 -12.45
C PHE A 84 -6.07 -9.03 -13.19
N GLY A 85 -5.93 -8.38 -14.36
CA GLY A 85 -7.06 -7.94 -15.19
C GLY A 85 -8.02 -6.95 -14.52
N LEU A 86 -7.56 -6.18 -13.53
CA LEU A 86 -8.46 -5.35 -12.70
C LEU A 86 -9.14 -4.22 -13.49
N THR A 87 -8.48 -3.65 -14.50
CA THR A 87 -9.04 -2.59 -15.34
C THR A 87 -10.25 -3.08 -16.12
N GLU A 88 -10.18 -4.29 -16.66
CA GLU A 88 -11.29 -4.91 -17.38
C GLU A 88 -12.36 -5.39 -16.41
N ALA A 89 -11.95 -6.00 -15.30
CA ALA A 89 -12.86 -6.53 -14.30
C ALA A 89 -13.71 -5.45 -13.61
N PHE A 90 -13.16 -4.25 -13.42
CA PHE A 90 -13.82 -3.10 -12.78
C PHE A 90 -13.72 -1.84 -13.67
N PRO A 91 -14.52 -1.74 -14.75
CA PRO A 91 -14.47 -0.60 -15.67
C PRO A 91 -14.82 0.74 -15.02
N ASP A 92 -15.55 0.73 -13.90
CA ASP A 92 -15.97 1.90 -13.13
C ASP A 92 -15.05 2.21 -11.94
N LEU A 93 -13.92 1.50 -11.81
CA LEU A 93 -13.01 1.61 -10.67
C LEU A 93 -12.58 3.06 -10.42
N GLN A 94 -12.96 3.57 -9.26
CA GLN A 94 -12.53 4.86 -8.74
C GLN A 94 -11.43 4.64 -7.71
N PRO A 95 -10.19 5.14 -7.93
CA PRO A 95 -9.10 4.98 -6.95
C PRO A 95 -9.28 5.77 -5.65
N CYS A 96 -10.01 6.90 -5.69
CA CYS A 96 -10.29 7.79 -4.56
C CYS A 96 -9.04 8.12 -3.73
N ILE A 97 -8.07 8.84 -4.32
CA ILE A 97 -6.75 9.10 -3.73
C ILE A 97 -6.72 10.48 -3.05
N TYR A 98 -6.21 10.53 -1.83
CA TYR A 98 -6.14 11.73 -0.98
C TYR A 98 -4.95 11.66 -0.01
N HIS A 99 -4.76 12.69 0.84
CA HIS A 99 -3.68 12.76 1.85
C HIS A 99 -2.26 12.58 1.30
N PHE A 100 -1.95 13.31 0.23
CA PHE A 100 -0.59 13.42 -0.29
C PHE A 100 0.32 14.16 0.70
N ARG A 101 1.51 13.62 0.95
CA ARG A 101 2.53 14.23 1.82
C ARG A 101 3.91 13.68 1.48
N VAL A 102 4.95 14.49 1.66
CA VAL A 102 6.34 14.03 1.54
C VAL A 102 6.77 13.32 2.83
N ASP A 103 7.58 12.29 2.73
CA ASP A 103 8.14 11.57 3.87
C ASP A 103 9.24 12.42 4.53
N PRO A 104 9.18 12.72 5.84
CA PRO A 104 10.21 13.49 6.54
C PRO A 104 11.51 12.69 6.82
N TYR A 105 11.54 11.39 6.56
CA TYR A 105 12.69 10.50 6.77
C TYR A 105 13.31 9.95 5.48
N GLN A 106 12.56 9.97 4.37
CA GLN A 106 13.03 9.42 3.10
C GLN A 106 12.93 10.47 1.98
N PRO A 107 14.07 11.03 1.52
CA PRO A 107 14.09 12.01 0.45
C PRO A 107 13.39 11.48 -0.81
N GLY A 108 12.62 12.36 -1.47
CA GLY A 108 11.91 12.04 -2.71
C GLY A 108 10.69 11.11 -2.54
N ARG A 109 10.35 10.66 -1.33
CA ARG A 109 9.16 9.81 -1.11
C ARG A 109 7.91 10.65 -0.89
N VAL A 110 6.86 10.33 -1.63
CA VAL A 110 5.50 10.86 -1.47
C VAL A 110 4.58 9.74 -1.04
N TRP A 111 3.97 9.90 0.13
CA TRP A 111 2.88 9.05 0.61
C TRP A 111 1.54 9.58 0.12
N PHE A 112 0.60 8.68 -0.15
CA PHE A 112 -0.79 8.99 -0.43
C PHE A 112 -1.70 7.86 0.06
N THR A 113 -2.95 8.20 0.36
CA THR A 113 -3.97 7.25 0.78
C THR A 113 -4.95 7.02 -0.35
N SER A 114 -5.30 5.76 -0.62
CA SER A 114 -6.38 5.40 -1.55
C SER A 114 -7.51 4.70 -0.81
N ARG A 115 -8.72 4.85 -1.34
CA ARG A 115 -9.90 4.14 -0.85
C ARG A 115 -10.79 3.75 -2.01
N SER A 116 -10.25 2.86 -2.84
CA SER A 116 -10.84 2.54 -4.13
C SER A 116 -12.20 1.86 -4.02
N TRP A 117 -13.05 2.11 -5.00
CA TRP A 117 -14.38 1.53 -5.09
C TRP A 117 -14.71 1.19 -6.54
N GLY A 118 -15.39 0.07 -6.78
CA GLY A 118 -15.89 -0.29 -8.12
C GLY A 118 -16.78 -1.53 -8.11
N VAL A 119 -17.49 -1.77 -9.21
CA VAL A 119 -18.36 -2.93 -9.40
C VAL A 119 -17.72 -3.90 -10.40
N ASN A 120 -17.67 -5.19 -10.06
CA ASN A 120 -17.14 -6.19 -10.98
C ASN A 120 -18.17 -6.53 -12.07
N THR A 121 -18.23 -5.69 -13.11
CA THR A 121 -19.08 -5.86 -14.30
C THR A 121 -18.32 -6.47 -15.48
N GLY A 122 -16.99 -6.59 -15.39
CA GLY A 122 -16.17 -7.27 -16.40
C GLY A 122 -15.73 -8.68 -15.98
N PRO A 123 -15.20 -9.46 -16.93
CA PRO A 123 -14.66 -10.78 -16.64
C PRO A 123 -13.46 -10.68 -15.70
N LEU A 124 -13.27 -11.69 -14.85
CA LEU A 124 -12.19 -11.70 -13.87
C LEU A 124 -11.64 -13.11 -13.71
N MET A 125 -10.32 -13.27 -13.89
CA MET A 125 -9.61 -14.55 -13.78
C MET A 125 -10.26 -15.67 -14.65
N GLY A 126 -10.68 -15.33 -15.87
CA GLY A 126 -11.33 -16.26 -16.80
C GLY A 126 -12.76 -16.66 -16.45
N GLY A 127 -13.40 -15.99 -15.47
CA GLY A 127 -14.79 -16.21 -15.12
C GLY A 127 -15.69 -15.02 -15.44
N GLU A 128 -17.00 -15.28 -15.42
CA GLU A 128 -18.05 -14.28 -15.62
C GLU A 128 -18.04 -13.17 -14.55
N PRO A 129 -18.53 -11.97 -14.88
CA PRO A 129 -18.71 -10.88 -13.92
C PRO A 129 -19.58 -11.30 -12.73
N THR A 130 -19.19 -10.89 -11.53
CA THR A 130 -19.92 -11.22 -10.30
C THR A 130 -20.99 -10.19 -9.95
N ASN A 131 -20.95 -8.99 -10.56
CA ASN A 131 -21.78 -7.83 -10.24
C ASN A 131 -21.71 -7.40 -8.76
N LYS A 132 -20.64 -7.79 -8.05
CA LYS A 132 -20.40 -7.40 -6.66
C LYS A 132 -19.56 -6.14 -6.60
N VAL A 133 -19.83 -5.35 -5.57
CA VAL A 133 -19.05 -4.16 -5.22
C VAL A 133 -17.77 -4.58 -4.51
N ALA A 134 -16.64 -4.00 -4.92
CA ALA A 134 -15.43 -3.96 -4.13
C ALA A 134 -15.29 -2.56 -3.52
N ASP A 135 -15.29 -2.48 -2.18
CA ASP A 135 -15.14 -1.24 -1.41
C ASP A 135 -13.92 -1.38 -0.51
N ALA A 136 -12.89 -0.61 -0.81
CA ALA A 136 -11.61 -0.72 -0.12
C ALA A 136 -11.61 -0.05 1.26
N PRO A 137 -10.90 -0.61 2.24
CA PRO A 137 -10.45 0.17 3.38
C PRO A 137 -9.48 1.28 2.92
N PRO A 138 -9.26 2.32 3.75
CA PRO A 138 -8.14 3.23 3.55
C PRO A 138 -6.82 2.45 3.49
N GLN A 139 -6.03 2.71 2.45
CA GLN A 139 -4.75 2.07 2.19
C GLN A 139 -3.69 3.13 1.96
N ASN A 140 -2.53 2.97 2.58
CA ASN A 140 -1.38 3.82 2.32
C ASN A 140 -0.53 3.22 1.20
N SER A 141 -0.05 4.10 0.32
CA SER A 141 0.78 3.81 -0.85
C SER A 141 1.82 4.91 -1.01
N SER A 142 2.88 4.67 -1.76
CA SER A 142 3.89 5.70 -2.03
C SER A 142 4.52 5.57 -3.39
N PHE A 143 5.05 6.69 -3.87
CA PHE A 143 6.12 6.73 -4.86
C PHE A 143 7.38 7.32 -4.22
N THR A 144 8.54 6.76 -4.54
CA THR A 144 9.84 7.40 -4.30
C THR A 144 10.41 7.85 -5.62
N PHE A 145 10.76 9.12 -5.72
CA PHE A 145 11.38 9.73 -6.90
C PHE A 145 12.90 9.78 -6.73
N SER A 146 13.62 9.59 -7.83
CA SER A 146 15.03 9.95 -7.93
C SER A 146 15.20 11.47 -7.98
N GLU A 147 16.42 11.96 -7.80
CA GLU A 147 16.76 13.38 -7.97
C GLU A 147 16.41 13.90 -9.38
N GLY A 148 16.45 13.02 -10.39
CA GLY A 148 16.00 13.32 -11.75
C GLY A 148 14.48 13.33 -11.95
N GLY A 149 13.71 13.02 -10.89
CA GLY A 149 12.25 13.08 -10.89
C GLY A 149 11.55 11.88 -11.52
N LYS A 150 12.24 10.75 -11.71
CA LYS A 150 11.66 9.46 -12.15
C LYS A 150 11.33 8.59 -10.94
N ILE A 151 10.26 7.80 -11.00
CA ILE A 151 9.86 6.87 -9.95
C ILE A 151 10.85 5.70 -9.90
N VAL A 152 11.40 5.43 -8.72
CA VAL A 152 12.34 4.34 -8.44
C VAL A 152 11.82 3.34 -7.40
N ASP A 153 10.78 3.66 -6.64
CA ASP A 153 10.15 2.72 -5.72
C ASP A 153 8.66 3.01 -5.61
N MET A 154 7.85 1.95 -5.54
CA MET A 154 6.41 2.02 -5.37
C MET A 154 5.97 1.09 -4.25
N THR A 155 5.17 1.61 -3.32
CA THR A 155 4.47 0.80 -2.33
C THR A 155 2.97 0.90 -2.53
N VAL A 156 2.25 -0.23 -2.41
CA VAL A 156 0.79 -0.24 -2.56
C VAL A 156 0.13 -1.19 -1.57
N GLY A 157 -1.00 -0.76 -1.02
CA GLY A 157 -1.97 -1.65 -0.40
C GLY A 157 -1.74 -1.93 1.08
N TYR A 158 -1.06 -1.02 1.79
CA TYR A 158 -0.88 -1.11 3.23
C TYR A 158 -2.15 -0.61 3.93
N VAL A 159 -3.03 -1.55 4.30
CA VAL A 159 -4.32 -1.29 4.93
C VAL A 159 -4.14 -0.58 6.28
N GLN A 160 -4.77 0.59 6.42
CA GLN A 160 -4.70 1.41 7.63
C GLN A 160 -5.74 0.97 8.68
N ASP A 161 -6.93 0.55 8.24
CA ASP A 161 -7.96 -0.03 9.12
C ASP A 161 -8.70 -1.18 8.43
N LYS A 162 -8.40 -2.40 8.85
CA LYS A 162 -8.98 -3.63 8.28
C LYS A 162 -10.48 -3.83 8.55
N ARG A 163 -11.09 -3.00 9.41
CA ARG A 163 -12.51 -3.10 9.75
C ARG A 163 -13.40 -2.37 8.74
N LEU A 164 -12.80 -1.51 7.92
CA LEU A 164 -13.50 -0.73 6.91
C LEU A 164 -13.53 -1.46 5.57
N GLY A 165 -14.53 -1.14 4.75
CA GLY A 165 -14.75 -1.77 3.45
C GLY A 165 -15.14 -3.25 3.56
N ASN A 166 -15.10 -3.95 2.43
CA ASN A 166 -15.48 -5.36 2.33
C ASN A 166 -14.33 -6.29 1.86
N GLN A 167 -13.10 -5.78 1.83
CA GLN A 167 -11.92 -6.51 1.36
C GLN A 167 -11.27 -7.42 2.42
N GLY A 168 -11.90 -7.56 3.60
CA GLY A 168 -11.44 -8.46 4.65
C GLY A 168 -10.07 -8.11 5.24
N GLY A 169 -9.66 -6.84 5.14
CA GLY A 169 -8.35 -6.37 5.60
C GLY A 169 -7.20 -6.65 4.64
N LEU A 170 -7.50 -7.11 3.42
CA LEU A 170 -6.53 -7.20 2.33
C LEU A 170 -6.51 -5.89 1.55
N GLY A 171 -5.36 -5.57 0.96
CA GLY A 171 -5.18 -4.40 0.11
C GLY A 171 -4.91 -4.77 -1.34
N ALA A 172 -4.77 -3.75 -2.19
CA ALA A 172 -4.44 -3.84 -3.61
C ALA A 172 -5.32 -4.88 -4.35
N ALA A 173 -4.73 -5.62 -5.30
CA ALA A 173 -5.43 -6.63 -6.07
C ALA A 173 -6.08 -7.72 -5.20
N PHE A 174 -5.43 -8.14 -4.11
CA PHE A 174 -5.93 -9.23 -3.27
C PHE A 174 -7.24 -8.85 -2.58
N GLY A 175 -7.35 -7.60 -2.12
CA GLY A 175 -8.59 -7.07 -1.55
C GLY A 175 -9.73 -7.02 -2.56
N MET A 176 -9.46 -6.53 -3.77
CA MET A 176 -10.45 -6.46 -4.85
C MET A 176 -10.99 -7.86 -5.21
N LEU A 177 -10.08 -8.83 -5.40
CA LEU A 177 -10.43 -10.23 -5.67
C LEU A 177 -11.26 -10.84 -4.54
N TYR A 178 -10.87 -10.61 -3.29
CA TYR A 178 -11.58 -11.14 -2.12
C TYR A 178 -13.01 -10.59 -2.03
N ALA A 179 -13.19 -9.27 -2.19
CA ALA A 179 -14.49 -8.61 -2.06
C ALA A 179 -15.56 -9.17 -3.01
N VAL A 180 -15.15 -9.62 -4.19
CA VAL A 180 -16.04 -10.19 -5.21
C VAL A 180 -16.16 -11.72 -5.12
N GLY A 181 -15.54 -12.35 -4.11
CA GLY A 181 -15.60 -13.79 -3.88
C GLY A 181 -14.63 -14.60 -4.75
N LYS A 182 -13.58 -13.96 -5.27
CA LYS A 182 -12.49 -14.55 -6.08
C LYS A 182 -11.16 -14.53 -5.32
N GLY A 183 -11.21 -14.54 -3.98
CA GLY A 183 -10.01 -14.50 -3.13
C GLY A 183 -9.04 -15.63 -3.45
N LEU A 184 -7.74 -15.34 -3.33
CA LEU A 184 -6.68 -16.27 -3.72
C LEU A 184 -6.58 -17.46 -2.75
N PRO A 185 -6.27 -18.68 -3.22
CA PRO A 185 -6.41 -19.91 -2.43
C PRO A 185 -5.31 -20.14 -1.39
N PHE A 186 -4.37 -19.20 -1.22
CA PHE A 186 -3.27 -19.31 -0.26
C PHE A 186 -3.51 -18.43 0.99
N PRO A 187 -2.94 -18.79 2.15
CA PRO A 187 -3.25 -18.15 3.44
C PRO A 187 -3.03 -16.63 3.49
N GLU A 188 -1.98 -16.13 2.83
CA GLU A 188 -1.61 -14.72 2.79
C GLU A 188 -2.58 -13.89 1.93
N GLY A 189 -3.32 -14.53 1.03
CA GLY A 189 -4.38 -13.94 0.21
C GLY A 189 -5.75 -13.97 0.89
N GLN A 190 -5.80 -14.31 2.18
CA GLN A 190 -7.03 -14.43 2.96
C GLN A 190 -7.01 -13.48 4.16
N PRO A 191 -8.19 -13.03 4.63
CA PRO A 191 -8.30 -12.23 5.83
C PRO A 191 -7.62 -12.87 7.04
N TYR A 192 -7.01 -12.02 7.88
CA TYR A 192 -6.40 -12.47 9.12
C TYR A 192 -7.39 -13.27 9.98
N LYS A 193 -7.01 -14.50 10.34
CA LYS A 193 -7.73 -15.34 11.30
C LYS A 193 -6.89 -15.51 12.55
N ILE A 194 -7.50 -15.27 13.71
CA ILE A 194 -6.87 -15.50 15.01
C ILE A 194 -6.50 -16.98 15.12
N SER A 195 -5.23 -17.28 15.35
CA SER A 195 -4.74 -18.64 15.53
C SER A 195 -5.27 -19.27 16.82
N TRP A 196 -5.40 -20.59 16.83
CA TRP A 196 -5.83 -21.32 18.03
C TRP A 196 -4.88 -21.08 19.22
N ARG A 197 -3.57 -20.97 18.95
CA ARG A 197 -2.54 -20.68 19.97
C ARG A 197 -2.81 -19.35 20.66
N PHE A 198 -3.15 -18.33 19.88
CA PHE A 198 -3.48 -17.00 20.42
C PHE A 198 -4.77 -17.02 21.25
N ARG A 199 -5.79 -17.77 20.80
CA ARG A 199 -7.03 -17.96 21.60
C ARG A 199 -6.75 -18.59 22.95
N LEU A 200 -5.86 -19.59 23.00
CA LEU A 200 -5.48 -20.27 24.25
C LEU A 200 -4.77 -19.32 25.22
N VAL A 201 -3.82 -18.50 24.73
CA VAL A 201 -3.12 -17.51 25.55
C VAL A 201 -4.09 -16.50 26.15
N ASN A 202 -5.04 -15.99 25.35
CA ASN A 202 -6.05 -15.06 25.84
C ASN A 202 -6.98 -15.68 26.89
N LEU A 203 -7.36 -16.95 26.70
CA LEU A 203 -8.15 -17.69 27.68
C LEU A 203 -7.41 -17.81 29.01
N LEU A 204 -6.15 -18.24 29.00
CA LEU A 204 -5.31 -18.35 30.20
C LEU A 204 -5.12 -17.00 30.90
N GLY A 205 -4.89 -15.92 30.13
CA GLY A 205 -4.79 -14.56 30.66
C GLY A 205 -6.09 -14.06 31.31
N SER A 206 -7.25 -14.42 30.74
CA SER A 206 -8.55 -14.07 31.31
C SER A 206 -8.86 -14.81 32.62
N ILE A 207 -8.44 -16.08 32.72
CA ILE A 207 -8.60 -16.91 33.93
C ILE A 207 -7.71 -16.38 35.05
N THR A 208 -6.43 -16.07 34.76
CA THR A 208 -5.51 -15.48 35.75
C THR A 208 -5.99 -14.12 36.25
N ARG A 209 -6.56 -13.27 35.38
CA ARG A 209 -7.16 -11.98 35.79
C ARG A 209 -8.35 -12.16 36.73
N ARG A 210 -9.20 -13.16 36.51
CA ARG A 210 -10.34 -13.49 37.40
C ARG A 210 -9.88 -14.02 38.75
N LEU A 211 -8.89 -14.93 38.76
CA LEU A 211 -8.32 -15.48 40.00
C LEU A 211 -7.60 -14.42 40.85
N ARG A 212 -6.97 -13.41 40.22
CA ARG A 212 -6.36 -12.29 40.94
C ARG A 212 -7.39 -11.31 41.52
N LYS A 213 -8.55 -11.16 40.87
CA LYS A 213 -9.63 -10.26 41.32
C LYS A 213 -10.52 -10.88 42.41
N GLY A 214 -10.50 -12.21 42.58
CA GLY A 214 -11.18 -12.91 43.68
C GLY A 214 -10.30 -13.20 44.90
N ARG A 215 -9.07 -12.68 44.94
CA ARG A 215 -8.10 -12.84 46.04
C ARG A 215 -7.73 -11.52 46.74
N GLY A 216 -8.48 -10.44 46.45
CA GLY A 216 -8.46 -9.19 47.20
C GLY A 216 -9.88 -8.87 47.63
#